data_AF-A0A8H6EB24-F1
#
_entry.id   AF-A0A8H6EB24-F1
#
_cell.length_a   1.000
_cell.length_b   1.000
_cell.length_c   1.000
_cell.angle_alpha   90.00
_cell.angle_beta   90.00
_cell.angle_gamma   90.00
#
_symmetry.space_group_name_H-M   'P 1'
#
loop_
_entity.id
_entity.type
_entity.pdbx_description
1 polymer ?
#
loop_
_entity_poly.entity_id
_entity_poly.type
_entity_poly.pdbx_seq_one_letter_code
_entity_poly.pdbx_strand_id
1 'polypeptide(L)'
;MFASSRKTPFIHHRLYDAYLPDAIQDAFTVSTAYRAKTPETEDMVFRILESKAASLVKQDHQTSTLQTLLAAVQALMLFHIIQLFDGDVRQRSVAEQNMNTLRLWSLQLQAQARDLPPALTWQDWIIAESARRTVILFMMMEGLYSVLKTGLCSNVRALSMLPFTPGAALWDVHTSASWLVESDHLGKDTVLYGDFARAWQEGQVPGQLDGFQKLLLIPCMGERHREVLELDA
;
A
#
# COMPACT_ATOMS: atom_id res chain seq x y z
N MET A 1 -1.05 0.07 12.63
CA MET A 1 -1.53 -1.18 12.00
C MET A 1 -0.39 -2.15 11.67
N PHE A 2 0.67 -1.75 10.95
CA PHE A 2 1.76 -2.68 10.59
C PHE A 2 2.51 -3.25 11.80
N ALA A 3 2.93 -2.40 12.75
CA ALA A 3 3.63 -2.81 13.96
C ALA A 3 2.79 -3.68 14.94
N SER A 4 1.46 -3.80 14.75
CA SER A 4 0.59 -4.62 15.61
C SER A 4 0.18 -5.94 14.96
N SER A 5 0.05 -5.96 13.63
CA SER A 5 -0.58 -7.08 12.92
C SER A 5 0.30 -7.70 11.82
N ARG A 6 1.47 -7.12 11.54
CA ARG A 6 2.35 -7.49 10.41
C ARG A 6 1.67 -7.43 9.03
N LYS A 7 0.46 -6.86 8.96
CA LYS A 7 -0.28 -6.61 7.73
C LYS A 7 -0.70 -5.15 7.62
N THR A 8 -0.92 -4.74 6.38
CA THR A 8 -1.58 -3.49 6.02
C THR A 8 -2.52 -3.79 4.86
N PRO A 9 -3.36 -2.84 4.40
CA PRO A 9 -4.18 -3.06 3.22
C PRO A 9 -3.37 -3.38 1.94
N PHE A 10 -2.05 -3.13 1.94
CA PHE A 10 -1.15 -3.39 0.81
C PHE A 10 -0.01 -4.40 1.13
N ILE A 11 0.12 -4.86 2.38
CA ILE A 11 1.07 -5.91 2.80
C ILE A 11 0.26 -7.10 3.31
N HIS A 12 0.21 -8.17 2.51
CA HIS A 12 -0.48 -9.40 2.89
C HIS A 12 0.25 -10.10 4.05
N HIS A 13 -0.51 -10.71 4.97
CA HIS A 13 0.03 -11.35 6.18
C HIS A 13 0.98 -12.53 5.91
N ARG A 14 0.86 -13.17 4.74
CA ARG A 14 1.75 -14.26 4.26
C ARG A 14 2.85 -13.80 3.30
N LEU A 15 2.92 -12.52 2.91
CA LEU A 15 3.80 -12.06 1.83
C LEU A 15 5.27 -12.40 2.09
N TYR A 16 5.71 -12.30 3.34
CA TYR A 16 7.10 -12.45 3.77
C TYR A 16 7.34 -13.65 4.70
N ASP A 17 6.47 -14.66 4.67
CA ASP A 17 6.60 -15.85 5.54
C ASP A 17 7.84 -16.69 5.17
N ALA A 18 8.16 -16.80 3.87
CA ALA A 18 9.29 -17.61 3.41
C ALA A 18 10.64 -16.88 3.52
N TYR A 19 10.65 -15.58 3.29
CA TYR A 19 11.83 -14.73 3.38
C TYR A 19 11.39 -13.32 3.79
N LEU A 20 12.08 -12.75 4.78
CA LEU A 20 11.79 -11.42 5.32
C LEU A 20 12.90 -10.43 4.92
N PRO A 21 12.69 -9.59 3.89
CA PRO A 21 13.71 -8.66 3.41
C PRO A 21 14.13 -7.64 4.47
N ASP A 22 15.39 -7.21 4.47
CA ASP A 22 15.93 -6.24 5.44
C ASP A 22 15.13 -4.92 5.44
N ALA A 23 14.69 -4.45 4.27
CA ALA A 23 13.85 -3.26 4.16
C ALA A 23 12.54 -3.39 4.97
N ILE A 24 11.94 -4.57 5.00
CA ILE A 24 10.71 -4.84 5.75
C ILE A 24 11.00 -5.02 7.24
N GLN A 25 12.13 -5.63 7.61
CA GLN A 25 12.58 -5.70 9.01
C GLN A 25 12.79 -4.29 9.58
N ASP A 26 13.44 -3.41 8.82
CA ASP A 26 13.65 -2.02 9.18
C ASP A 26 12.33 -1.25 9.28
N ALA A 27 11.43 -1.43 8.31
CA ALA A 27 10.10 -0.82 8.34
C ALA A 27 9.29 -1.25 9.58
N PHE A 28 9.35 -2.54 9.95
CA PHE A 28 8.68 -3.05 11.14
C PHE A 28 9.28 -2.47 12.43
N THR A 29 10.62 -2.44 12.51
CA THR A 29 11.35 -1.91 13.66
C THR A 29 11.06 -0.44 13.88
N VAL A 30 11.16 0.38 12.82
CA VAL A 30 10.86 1.81 12.86
C VAL A 30 9.39 2.06 13.20
N SER A 31 8.46 1.32 12.58
CA SER A 31 7.03 1.47 12.89
C SER A 31 6.72 1.14 14.37
N THR A 32 7.42 0.16 14.94
CA THR A 32 7.26 -0.23 16.34
C THR A 32 7.84 0.83 17.28
N ALA A 33 9.06 1.30 17.00
CA ALA A 33 9.71 2.36 17.76
C ALA A 33 8.90 3.67 17.70
N TYR A 34 8.40 4.03 16.51
CA TYR A 34 7.53 5.19 16.32
C TYR A 34 6.26 5.12 17.15
N ARG A 35 5.61 3.96 17.20
CA ARG A 35 4.39 3.79 18.00
C ARG A 35 4.66 3.82 19.51
N ALA A 36 5.83 3.38 19.95
CA ALA A 36 6.22 3.32 21.35
C ALA A 36 6.98 4.56 21.86
N LYS A 37 7.24 5.54 20.97
CA LYS A 37 8.06 6.71 21.31
C LYS A 37 7.44 7.53 22.44
N THR A 38 8.31 8.15 23.22
CA THR A 38 7.97 9.14 24.26
C THR A 38 8.58 10.50 23.87
N PRO A 39 8.20 11.61 24.50
CA PRO A 39 8.82 12.91 24.25
C PRO A 39 10.35 12.90 24.37
N GLU A 40 10.90 12.08 25.28
CA GLU A 40 12.34 11.97 25.52
C GLU A 40 13.08 11.15 24.45
N THR A 41 12.37 10.26 23.74
CA THR A 41 12.96 9.34 22.75
C THR A 41 12.62 9.69 21.30
N GLU A 42 11.70 10.62 21.08
CA GLU A 42 11.19 11.01 19.76
C GLU A 42 12.28 11.39 18.77
N ASP A 43 13.18 12.30 19.16
CA ASP A 43 14.29 12.76 18.32
C ASP A 43 15.21 11.61 17.88
N MET A 44 15.45 10.63 18.79
CA MET A 44 16.20 9.42 18.46
C MET A 44 15.45 8.56 17.43
N VAL A 45 14.15 8.35 17.62
CA VAL A 45 13.32 7.55 16.71
C VAL A 45 13.28 8.19 15.32
N PHE A 46 13.15 9.51 15.22
CA PHE A 46 13.18 10.21 13.94
C PHE A 46 14.55 10.13 13.25
N ARG A 47 15.66 10.25 14.00
CA ARG A 47 16.99 10.03 13.41
C ARG A 47 17.17 8.60 12.88
N ILE A 48 16.63 7.59 13.56
CA ILE A 48 16.64 6.20 13.07
C ILE A 48 15.82 6.07 11.79
N LEU A 49 14.59 6.60 11.78
CA LEU A 49 13.72 6.62 10.61
C LEU A 49 14.41 7.23 9.39
N GLU A 50 15.04 8.38 9.54
CA GLU A 50 15.78 9.04 8.46
C GLU A 50 16.99 8.25 8.00
N SER A 51 17.76 7.70 8.94
CA SER A 51 18.92 6.89 8.61
C SER A 51 18.52 5.66 7.77
N LYS A 52 17.44 4.99 8.17
CA LYS A 52 16.90 3.84 7.44
C LYS A 52 16.33 4.22 6.08
N ALA A 53 15.55 5.30 5.99
CA ALA A 53 15.04 5.80 4.72
C ALA A 53 16.19 6.19 3.76
N ALA A 54 17.19 6.93 4.24
CA ALA A 54 18.35 7.33 3.45
C ALA A 54 19.20 6.14 2.99
N SER A 55 19.32 5.10 3.83
CA SER A 55 20.05 3.89 3.47
C SER A 55 19.32 3.09 2.40
N LEU A 56 17.99 3.03 2.47
CA LEU A 56 17.16 2.38 1.46
C LEU A 56 17.20 3.13 0.12
N VAL A 57 17.04 4.45 0.12
CA VAL A 57 17.05 5.28 -1.11
C VAL A 57 18.39 5.21 -1.86
N LYS A 58 19.50 4.92 -1.17
CA LYS A 58 20.82 4.74 -1.80
C LYS A 58 20.97 3.41 -2.54
N GLN A 59 20.05 2.47 -2.37
CA GLN A 59 20.11 1.17 -3.05
C GLN A 59 19.71 1.33 -4.52
N ASP A 60 20.42 0.63 -5.41
CA ASP A 60 20.06 0.58 -6.82
C ASP A 60 19.02 -0.51 -7.08
N HIS A 61 17.87 -0.10 -7.62
CA HIS A 61 16.77 -0.99 -7.94
C HIS A 61 16.47 -1.08 -9.45
N GLN A 62 17.32 -0.54 -10.32
CA GLN A 62 17.09 -0.55 -11.77
C GLN A 62 16.84 -1.96 -12.34
N THR A 63 17.55 -2.96 -11.81
CA THR A 63 17.46 -4.37 -12.25
C THR A 63 16.95 -5.30 -11.16
N SER A 64 16.30 -4.74 -10.13
CA SER A 64 15.72 -5.53 -9.04
C SER A 64 14.57 -6.41 -9.51
N THR A 65 14.47 -7.60 -8.91
CA THR A 65 13.30 -8.45 -9.04
C THR A 65 12.06 -7.76 -8.47
N LEU A 66 10.88 -8.21 -8.90
CA LEU A 66 9.59 -7.69 -8.42
C LEU A 66 9.50 -7.75 -6.89
N GLN A 67 9.91 -8.85 -6.27
CA GLN A 67 9.81 -9.04 -4.82
C GLN A 67 10.72 -8.07 -4.05
N THR A 68 11.96 -7.87 -4.53
CA THR A 68 12.91 -6.92 -3.93
C THR A 68 12.40 -5.49 -4.07
N LEU A 69 11.92 -5.12 -5.27
CA LEU A 69 11.36 -3.80 -5.52
C LEU A 69 10.08 -3.55 -4.70
N LEU A 70 9.19 -4.54 -4.63
CA LEU A 70 7.98 -4.48 -3.81
C LEU A 70 8.31 -4.21 -2.35
N ALA A 71 9.28 -4.94 -1.79
CA ALA A 71 9.72 -4.74 -0.41
C ALA A 71 10.29 -3.34 -0.17
N ALA A 72 11.12 -2.84 -1.10
CA ALA A 72 11.68 -1.49 -1.02
C ALA A 72 10.60 -0.41 -1.08
N VAL A 73 9.65 -0.51 -2.02
CA VAL A 73 8.53 0.44 -2.15
C VAL A 73 7.65 0.42 -0.89
N GLN A 74 7.27 -0.77 -0.40
CA GLN A 74 6.45 -0.89 0.81
C GLN A 74 7.13 -0.31 2.05
N ALA A 75 8.42 -0.59 2.25
CA ALA A 75 9.19 -0.05 3.35
C ALA A 75 9.30 1.49 3.28
N LEU A 76 9.65 2.03 2.11
CA LEU A 76 9.78 3.46 1.91
C LEU A 76 8.42 4.19 2.04
N MET A 77 7.33 3.58 1.59
CA MET A 77 5.97 4.08 1.85
C MET A 77 5.68 4.17 3.34
N LEU A 78 5.98 3.13 4.13
CA LEU A 78 5.76 3.16 5.58
C LEU A 78 6.58 4.27 6.26
N PHE A 79 7.83 4.47 5.85
CA PHE A 79 8.65 5.60 6.30
C PHE A 79 8.01 6.94 5.95
N HIS A 80 7.59 7.14 4.70
CA HIS A 80 7.01 8.40 4.26
C HIS A 80 5.62 8.68 4.84
N ILE A 81 4.81 7.66 5.13
CA ILE A 81 3.56 7.84 5.86
C ILE A 81 3.85 8.48 7.23
N ILE A 82 4.85 7.98 7.96
CA ILE A 82 5.25 8.61 9.23
C ILE A 82 5.75 10.03 8.97
N GLN A 83 6.69 10.20 8.03
CA GLN A 83 7.37 11.47 7.83
C GLN A 83 6.47 12.60 7.32
N LEU A 84 5.48 12.29 6.48
CA LEU A 84 4.59 13.30 5.90
C LEU A 84 3.49 13.73 6.87
N PHE A 85 2.98 12.78 7.67
CA PHE A 85 1.75 12.95 8.45
C PHE A 85 1.95 13.05 9.97
N ASP A 86 3.16 12.84 10.50
CA ASP A 86 3.44 13.01 11.95
C ASP A 86 3.25 14.47 12.41
N GLY A 87 3.71 15.43 11.61
CA GLY A 87 3.65 16.87 11.96
C GLY A 87 5.03 17.54 11.94
N ASP A 88 6.10 16.79 12.21
CA ASP A 88 7.47 17.29 12.19
C ASP A 88 7.90 17.81 10.79
N VAL A 89 8.36 19.07 10.77
CA VAL A 89 8.72 19.78 9.53
C VAL A 89 9.96 19.17 8.86
N ARG A 90 10.90 18.68 9.66
CA ARG A 90 12.16 18.10 9.17
C ARG A 90 11.90 16.75 8.52
N GLN A 91 11.10 15.89 9.16
CA GLN A 91 10.66 14.62 8.61
C GLN A 91 9.94 14.84 7.28
N ARG A 92 9.00 15.78 7.23
CA ARG A 92 8.27 16.12 6.00
C ARG A 92 9.21 16.51 4.86
N SER A 93 10.19 17.39 5.14
CA SER A 93 11.21 17.79 4.16
C SER A 93 12.00 16.60 3.61
N VAL A 94 12.40 15.65 4.46
CA VAL A 94 13.10 14.42 4.03
C VAL A 94 12.24 13.56 3.11
N ALA A 95 10.95 13.38 3.43
CA ALA A 95 10.05 12.63 2.57
C ALA A 95 9.82 13.32 1.22
N GLU A 96 9.68 14.65 1.20
CA GLU A 96 9.52 15.41 -0.04
C GLU A 96 10.74 15.29 -0.97
N GLN A 97 11.95 15.31 -0.42
CA GLN A 97 13.18 15.14 -1.21
C GLN A 97 13.26 13.77 -1.88
N ASN A 98 12.70 12.73 -1.23
CA ASN A 98 12.75 11.35 -1.71
C ASN A 98 11.49 10.92 -2.47
N MET A 99 10.47 11.78 -2.56
CA MET A 99 9.18 11.44 -3.20
C MET A 99 9.34 11.03 -4.67
N ASN A 100 10.26 11.68 -5.40
CA ASN A 100 10.53 11.31 -6.79
C ASN A 100 11.11 9.90 -6.91
N THR A 101 11.97 9.47 -5.98
CA THR A 101 12.49 8.10 -5.94
C THR A 101 11.36 7.10 -5.72
N LEU A 102 10.51 7.34 -4.72
CA LEU A 102 9.37 6.46 -4.46
C LEU A 102 8.41 6.39 -5.66
N ARG A 103 8.18 7.52 -6.36
CA ARG A 103 7.38 7.57 -7.58
C ARG A 103 7.99 6.71 -8.70
N LEU A 104 9.29 6.83 -8.95
CA LEU A 104 9.99 6.05 -9.97
C LEU A 104 9.93 4.55 -9.67
N TRP A 105 10.20 4.15 -8.44
CA TRP A 105 10.10 2.75 -8.02
C TRP A 105 8.68 2.22 -8.11
N SER A 106 7.67 3.03 -7.79
CA SER A 106 6.26 2.63 -7.91
C SER A 106 5.83 2.44 -9.37
N LEU A 107 6.30 3.29 -10.29
CA LEU A 107 6.08 3.12 -11.73
C LEU A 107 6.76 1.86 -12.27
N GLN A 108 8.00 1.60 -11.85
CA GLN A 108 8.72 0.37 -12.21
C GLN A 108 8.01 -0.87 -11.66
N LEU A 109 7.55 -0.83 -10.40
CA LEU A 109 6.79 -1.90 -9.76
C LEU A 109 5.49 -2.18 -10.52
N GLN A 110 4.78 -1.13 -10.92
CA GLN A 110 3.57 -1.24 -11.73
C GLN A 110 3.84 -1.92 -13.08
N ALA A 111 4.93 -1.54 -13.76
CA ALA A 111 5.31 -2.15 -15.03
C ALA A 111 5.63 -3.64 -14.86
N GLN A 112 6.48 -3.99 -13.90
CA GLN A 112 6.84 -5.40 -13.63
C GLN A 112 5.61 -6.24 -13.23
N ALA A 113 4.70 -5.69 -12.42
CA ALA A 113 3.49 -6.39 -12.01
C ALA A 113 2.49 -6.60 -13.16
N ARG A 114 2.48 -5.70 -14.15
CA ARG A 114 1.63 -5.82 -15.35
C ARG A 114 2.11 -6.95 -16.27
N ASP A 115 3.41 -7.15 -16.36
CA ASP A 115 4.03 -8.13 -17.26
C ASP A 115 4.10 -9.54 -16.64
N LEU A 116 3.57 -9.73 -15.43
CA LEU A 116 3.48 -11.04 -14.81
C LEU A 116 2.54 -11.97 -15.58
N PRO A 117 2.88 -13.27 -15.71
CA PRO A 117 1.93 -14.26 -16.20
C PRO A 117 0.76 -14.41 -15.20
N PRO A 118 -0.37 -15.01 -15.64
CA PRO A 118 -1.46 -15.36 -14.74
C PRO A 118 -0.95 -16.16 -13.54
N ALA A 119 -1.40 -15.79 -12.33
CA ALA A 119 -0.96 -16.42 -11.10
C ALA A 119 -1.40 -17.90 -11.04
N LEU A 120 -0.43 -18.81 -11.07
CA LEU A 120 -0.67 -20.25 -10.99
C LEU A 120 -0.80 -20.73 -9.55
N THR A 121 -0.15 -20.05 -8.61
CA THR A 121 -0.20 -20.38 -7.18
C THR A 121 -0.78 -19.23 -6.36
N TRP A 122 -1.21 -19.55 -5.14
CA TRP A 122 -1.64 -18.53 -4.18
C TRP A 122 -0.53 -17.54 -3.86
N GLN A 123 0.73 -17.99 -3.80
CA GLN A 123 1.87 -17.13 -3.53
C GLN A 123 2.12 -16.15 -4.67
N ASP A 124 2.03 -16.60 -5.93
CA ASP A 124 2.15 -15.71 -7.09
C ASP A 124 1.05 -14.65 -7.09
N TRP A 125 -0.18 -15.05 -6.73
CA TRP A 125 -1.30 -14.13 -6.62
C TRP A 125 -1.09 -13.12 -5.50
N ILE A 126 -0.63 -13.54 -4.31
CA ILE A 126 -0.32 -12.64 -3.18
C ILE A 126 0.72 -11.60 -3.61
N ILE A 127 1.79 -12.01 -4.30
CA ILE A 127 2.85 -11.08 -4.75
C ILE A 127 2.27 -10.07 -5.76
N ALA A 128 1.55 -10.56 -6.77
CA ALA A 128 0.96 -9.71 -7.80
C ALA A 128 -0.07 -8.72 -7.24
N GLU A 129 -0.95 -9.19 -6.35
CA GLU A 129 -1.96 -8.36 -5.71
C GLU A 129 -1.34 -7.37 -4.71
N SER A 130 -0.33 -7.80 -3.95
CA SER A 130 0.42 -6.89 -3.07
C SER A 130 1.08 -5.76 -3.86
N ALA A 131 1.64 -6.04 -5.04
CA ALA A 131 2.20 -5.01 -5.92
C ALA A 131 1.12 -4.03 -6.40
N ARG A 132 -0.03 -4.52 -6.90
CA ARG A 132 -1.16 -3.68 -7.31
C ARG A 132 -1.67 -2.78 -6.18
N ARG A 133 -1.93 -3.36 -5.01
CA ARG A 133 -2.40 -2.64 -3.82
C ARG A 133 -1.37 -1.62 -3.33
N THR A 134 -0.09 -1.93 -3.40
CA THR A 134 1.01 -1.01 -3.04
C THR A 134 1.01 0.21 -3.97
N VAL A 135 0.91 0.02 -5.29
CA VAL A 135 0.89 1.13 -6.27
C VAL A 135 -0.35 2.01 -6.09
N ILE A 136 -1.52 1.42 -5.83
CA ILE A 136 -2.76 2.17 -5.54
C ILE A 136 -2.58 3.03 -4.29
N LEU A 137 -2.09 2.42 -3.20
CA LEU A 137 -1.90 3.12 -1.93
C LEU A 137 -0.82 4.22 -2.01
N PHE A 138 0.22 4.01 -2.82
CA PHE A 138 1.18 5.06 -3.11
C PHE A 138 0.49 6.27 -3.78
N MET A 139 -0.30 6.05 -4.82
CA MET A 139 -1.02 7.12 -5.52
C MET A 139 -2.02 7.84 -4.61
N MET A 140 -2.68 7.11 -3.72
CA MET A 140 -3.57 7.70 -2.71
C MET A 140 -2.81 8.54 -1.68
N MET A 141 -1.70 8.03 -1.14
CA MET A 141 -0.85 8.75 -0.19
C MET A 141 -0.30 10.04 -0.82
N GLU A 142 0.20 9.95 -2.06
CA GLU A 142 0.71 11.08 -2.82
C GLU A 142 -0.39 12.10 -3.12
N GLY A 143 -1.57 11.64 -3.55
CA GLY A 143 -2.72 12.49 -3.84
C GLY A 143 -3.20 13.23 -2.60
N LEU A 144 -3.35 12.52 -1.48
CA LEU A 144 -3.70 13.11 -0.18
C LEU A 144 -2.70 14.18 0.24
N TYR A 145 -1.41 13.87 0.15
CA TYR A 145 -0.37 14.83 0.51
C TYR A 145 -0.37 16.06 -0.41
N SER A 146 -0.57 15.88 -1.71
CA SER A 146 -0.68 16.98 -2.69
C SER A 146 -1.86 17.90 -2.39
N VAL A 147 -3.01 17.35 -1.99
CA VAL A 147 -4.18 18.13 -1.58
C VAL A 147 -3.88 18.93 -0.31
N LEU A 148 -3.26 18.32 0.70
CA LEU A 148 -2.89 19.03 1.92
C LEU A 148 -1.87 20.15 1.67
N LYS A 149 -0.94 19.95 0.72
CA LYS A 149 0.13 20.91 0.42
C LYS A 149 -0.31 22.03 -0.51
N THR A 150 -1.09 21.73 -1.55
CA THR A 150 -1.39 22.66 -2.65
C THR A 150 -2.88 22.81 -2.96
N GLY A 151 -3.74 22.04 -2.30
CA GLY A 151 -5.19 22.02 -2.55
C GLY A 151 -5.60 21.24 -3.81
N LEU A 152 -4.66 20.61 -4.51
CA LEU A 152 -4.91 19.94 -5.79
C LEU A 152 -4.41 18.49 -5.80
N CYS A 153 -5.16 17.62 -6.46
CA CYS A 153 -4.80 16.24 -6.77
C CYS A 153 -4.73 16.06 -8.29
N SER A 154 -3.55 15.75 -8.84
CA SER A 154 -3.34 15.61 -10.29
C SER A 154 -3.37 14.16 -10.78
N ASN A 155 -3.35 13.18 -9.86
CA ASN A 155 -3.17 11.77 -10.21
C ASN A 155 -4.49 10.97 -10.28
N VAL A 156 -5.66 11.61 -10.12
CA VAL A 156 -6.98 10.94 -10.15
C VAL A 156 -7.18 10.08 -11.40
N ARG A 157 -6.79 10.59 -12.58
CA ARG A 157 -6.87 9.84 -13.85
C ARG A 157 -5.91 8.66 -13.91
N ALA A 158 -4.72 8.79 -13.32
CA ALA A 158 -3.77 7.68 -13.26
C ALA A 158 -4.28 6.59 -12.32
N LEU A 159 -4.76 6.99 -11.14
CA LEU A 159 -5.38 6.13 -10.13
C LEU A 159 -6.56 5.34 -10.71
N SER A 160 -7.42 5.99 -11.53
CA SER A 160 -8.57 5.31 -12.15
C SER A 160 -8.23 4.16 -13.08
N MET A 161 -7.00 4.12 -13.61
CA MET A 161 -6.52 3.10 -14.53
C MET A 161 -5.75 1.98 -13.81
N LEU A 162 -5.66 2.00 -12.47
CA LEU A 162 -4.96 0.98 -11.73
C LEU A 162 -5.87 -0.25 -11.49
N PRO A 163 -5.40 -1.46 -11.84
CA PRO A 163 -6.15 -2.68 -11.60
C PRO A 163 -5.97 -3.18 -10.15
N PHE A 164 -6.99 -3.85 -9.62
CA PHE A 164 -6.91 -4.63 -8.39
C PHE A 164 -7.93 -5.77 -8.40
N THR A 165 -7.79 -6.74 -7.48
CA THR A 165 -8.76 -7.83 -7.34
C THR A 165 -9.86 -7.42 -6.35
N PRO A 166 -11.15 -7.34 -6.77
CA PRO A 166 -12.23 -6.87 -5.90
C PRO A 166 -12.78 -7.95 -4.95
N GLY A 167 -12.38 -9.22 -5.12
CA GLY A 167 -12.85 -10.33 -4.28
C GLY A 167 -12.41 -10.19 -2.83
N ALA A 168 -13.29 -9.62 -1.99
CA ALA A 168 -13.04 -9.28 -0.59
C ALA A 168 -12.41 -10.42 0.23
N ALA A 169 -12.94 -11.63 0.08
CA ALA A 169 -12.47 -12.78 0.85
C ALA A 169 -11.05 -13.23 0.48
N LEU A 170 -10.63 -13.06 -0.79
CA LEU A 170 -9.39 -13.65 -1.31
C LEU A 170 -8.13 -13.12 -0.60
N TRP A 171 -8.16 -11.85 -0.18
CA TRP A 171 -7.03 -11.20 0.48
C TRP A 171 -6.85 -11.61 1.94
N ASP A 172 -7.92 -12.03 2.63
CA ASP A 172 -7.85 -12.41 4.04
C ASP A 172 -7.75 -13.93 4.26
N VAL A 173 -7.73 -14.72 3.18
CA VAL A 173 -7.51 -16.17 3.27
C VAL A 173 -6.19 -16.52 3.98
N HIS A 174 -6.18 -17.61 4.74
CA HIS A 174 -5.02 -18.07 5.50
C HIS A 174 -4.29 -19.31 4.95
N THR A 175 -4.87 -20.01 3.99
CA THR A 175 -4.32 -21.24 3.40
C THR A 175 -4.48 -21.30 1.88
N SER A 176 -3.58 -22.01 1.20
CA SER A 176 -3.66 -22.22 -0.25
C SER A 176 -4.90 -23.01 -0.67
N ALA A 177 -5.34 -23.96 0.16
CA ALA A 177 -6.53 -24.76 -0.09
C ALA A 177 -7.80 -23.91 -0.08
N SER A 178 -7.97 -23.05 0.93
CA SER A 178 -9.08 -22.10 1.00
C SER A 178 -9.04 -21.11 -0.17
N TRP A 179 -7.84 -20.65 -0.56
CA TRP A 179 -7.71 -19.71 -1.67
C TRP A 179 -8.14 -20.35 -2.98
N LEU A 180 -7.79 -21.62 -3.23
CA LEU A 180 -8.20 -22.32 -4.44
C LEU A 180 -9.74 -22.33 -4.55
N VAL A 181 -10.43 -22.75 -3.49
CA VAL A 181 -11.90 -22.79 -3.43
C VAL A 181 -12.51 -21.41 -3.66
N GLU A 182 -12.10 -20.41 -2.88
CA GLU A 182 -12.65 -19.05 -2.99
C GLU A 182 -12.38 -18.43 -4.36
N SER A 183 -11.22 -18.72 -4.94
CA SER A 183 -10.82 -18.16 -6.23
C SER A 183 -11.58 -18.77 -7.41
N ASP A 184 -12.04 -20.01 -7.29
CA ASP A 184 -12.93 -20.64 -8.27
C ASP A 184 -14.35 -20.06 -8.18
N HIS A 185 -14.79 -19.64 -6.99
CA HIS A 185 -16.10 -19.01 -6.78
C HIS A 185 -16.16 -17.53 -7.17
N LEU A 186 -15.17 -16.74 -6.74
CA LEU A 186 -15.17 -15.28 -6.87
C LEU A 186 -14.44 -14.79 -8.13
N GLY A 187 -13.66 -15.66 -8.77
CA GLY A 187 -12.76 -15.28 -9.85
C GLY A 187 -11.51 -14.55 -9.37
N LYS A 188 -10.49 -14.49 -10.23
CA LYS A 188 -9.20 -13.81 -9.99
C LYS A 188 -9.03 -12.56 -10.85
N ASP A 189 -10.09 -12.18 -11.57
CA ASP A 189 -10.03 -11.10 -12.53
C ASP A 189 -9.91 -9.75 -11.83
N THR A 190 -9.07 -8.89 -12.41
CA THR A 190 -8.87 -7.55 -11.90
C THR A 190 -9.87 -6.58 -12.50
N VAL A 191 -10.33 -5.63 -11.71
CA VAL A 191 -11.11 -4.47 -12.17
C VAL A 191 -10.28 -3.20 -12.04
N LEU A 192 -10.57 -2.21 -12.88
CA LEU A 192 -9.96 -0.88 -12.72
C LEU A 192 -10.60 -0.15 -11.53
N TYR A 193 -9.80 0.58 -10.77
CA TYR A 193 -10.29 1.41 -9.66
C TYR A 193 -11.43 2.34 -10.09
N GLY A 194 -11.31 2.98 -11.27
CA GLY A 194 -12.33 3.90 -11.76
C GLY A 194 -13.66 3.22 -12.07
N ASP A 195 -13.60 2.00 -12.61
CA ASP A 195 -14.80 1.22 -12.93
C ASP A 195 -15.45 0.69 -11.66
N PHE A 196 -14.66 0.25 -10.68
CA PHE A 196 -15.15 -0.12 -9.37
C PHE A 196 -15.85 1.05 -8.66
N ALA A 197 -15.23 2.22 -8.63
CA ALA A 197 -15.81 3.41 -8.00
C ALA A 197 -17.13 3.84 -8.67
N ARG A 198 -17.23 3.72 -10.01
CA ARG A 198 -18.46 3.97 -10.77
C ARG A 198 -19.54 2.94 -10.46
N ALA A 199 -19.19 1.65 -10.48
CA ALA A 199 -20.13 0.58 -10.16
C ALA A 199 -20.72 0.75 -8.75
N TRP A 200 -19.91 1.19 -7.77
CA TRP A 200 -20.39 1.50 -6.42
C TRP A 200 -21.40 2.65 -6.44
N GLN A 201 -21.11 3.74 -7.16
CA GLN A 201 -22.03 4.88 -7.31
C GLN A 201 -23.37 4.49 -7.93
N GLU A 202 -23.36 3.52 -8.84
CA GLU A 202 -24.54 3.01 -9.52
C GLU A 202 -25.28 1.91 -8.73
N GLY A 203 -24.80 1.54 -7.53
CA GLY A 203 -25.39 0.49 -6.70
C GLY A 203 -25.21 -0.92 -7.26
N GLN A 204 -24.22 -1.11 -8.15
CA GLN A 204 -23.97 -2.36 -8.86
C GLN A 204 -22.93 -3.26 -8.19
N VAL A 205 -22.27 -2.78 -7.12
CA VAL A 205 -21.32 -3.60 -6.35
C VAL A 205 -22.12 -4.46 -5.37
N PRO A 206 -22.17 -5.79 -5.56
CA PRO A 206 -22.92 -6.67 -4.69
C PRO A 206 -22.15 -6.94 -3.38
N GLY A 207 -22.89 -7.06 -2.28
CA GLY A 207 -22.33 -7.49 -0.99
C GLY A 207 -21.75 -6.37 -0.13
N GLN A 208 -21.13 -6.75 0.99
CA GLN A 208 -20.45 -5.82 1.89
C GLN A 208 -19.06 -5.50 1.38
N LEU A 209 -18.66 -4.23 1.50
CA LEU A 209 -17.31 -3.78 1.17
C LEU A 209 -16.31 -4.29 2.22
N ASP A 210 -15.17 -4.81 1.76
CA ASP A 210 -14.04 -5.07 2.63
C ASP A 210 -13.33 -3.77 3.05
N GLY A 211 -12.40 -3.87 4.01
CA GLY A 211 -11.65 -2.70 4.48
C GLY A 211 -10.81 -2.01 3.40
N PHE A 212 -10.32 -2.75 2.39
CA PHE A 212 -9.55 -2.17 1.30
C PHE A 212 -10.45 -1.39 0.34
N GLN A 213 -11.57 -1.96 -0.08
CA GLN A 213 -12.59 -1.35 -0.91
C GLN A 213 -13.22 -0.11 -0.24
N LYS A 214 -13.48 -0.17 1.06
CA LYS A 214 -13.88 1.02 1.84
C LYS A 214 -12.81 2.10 1.72
N LEU A 215 -11.54 1.75 1.98
CA LEU A 215 -10.41 2.67 1.85
C LEU A 215 -10.29 3.27 0.43
N LEU A 216 -10.59 2.48 -0.60
CA LEU A 216 -10.60 2.95 -1.98
C LEU A 216 -11.65 4.02 -2.24
N LEU A 217 -12.81 3.95 -1.58
CA LEU A 217 -13.93 4.85 -1.83
C LEU A 217 -13.90 6.12 -0.97
N ILE A 218 -13.25 6.08 0.20
CA ILE A 218 -13.16 7.22 1.14
C ILE A 218 -12.73 8.53 0.47
N PRO A 219 -11.65 8.60 -0.34
CA PRO A 219 -11.15 9.87 -0.87
C PRO A 219 -12.16 10.63 -1.75
N CYS A 220 -13.07 9.92 -2.43
CA CYS A 220 -14.03 10.54 -3.34
C CYS A 220 -15.47 10.56 -2.79
N MET A 221 -15.79 9.66 -1.85
CA MET A 221 -17.17 9.35 -1.45
C MET A 221 -17.38 9.40 0.07
N GLY A 222 -16.31 9.63 0.85
CA GLY A 222 -16.32 9.52 2.32
C GLY A 222 -17.33 10.42 3.02
N GLU A 223 -17.52 11.66 2.56
CA GLU A 223 -18.51 12.56 3.18
C GLU A 223 -19.95 12.13 2.89
N ARG A 224 -20.22 11.63 1.68
CA ARG A 224 -21.57 11.25 1.24
C ARG A 224 -22.02 9.91 1.83
N HIS A 225 -21.08 9.00 2.07
CA HIS A 225 -21.35 7.63 2.52
C HIS A 225 -20.64 7.28 3.82
N ARG A 226 -20.51 8.25 4.73
CA ARG A 226 -19.72 8.14 5.96
C ARG A 226 -20.04 6.87 6.76
N GLU A 227 -21.32 6.59 6.99
CA GLU A 227 -21.78 5.44 7.80
C GLU A 227 -21.37 4.07 7.19
N VAL A 228 -21.26 3.99 5.86
CA VAL A 228 -20.95 2.72 5.16
C VAL A 228 -19.44 2.54 4.96
N LEU A 229 -18.71 3.66 4.90
CA LEU A 229 -17.26 3.68 4.64
C LEU A 229 -16.43 3.79 5.92
N GLU A 230 -17.04 3.72 7.10
CA GLU A 230 -16.32 3.59 8.37
C GLU A 230 -15.49 2.31 8.37
N LEU A 231 -14.19 2.49 8.64
CA LEU A 231 -13.24 1.40 8.79
C LEU A 231 -13.36 0.86 10.21
N ASP A 232 -13.53 -0.46 10.33
CA ASP A 232 -13.56 -1.13 11.62
C ASP A 232 -12.20 -0.95 12.33
N ALA A 233 -12.22 -0.51 13.59
CA ALA A 233 -11.05 -0.08 14.37
C ALA A 233 -10.12 -1.23 14.81
#